data_AF-A0A2I1HS22-F1
#
_entry.id   AF-A0A2I1HS22-F1
#
_cell.length_a   1.000
_cell.length_b   1.000
_cell.length_c   1.000
_cell.angle_alpha   90.00
_cell.angle_beta   90.00
_cell.angle_gamma   90.00
#
_symmetry.space_group_name_H-M   'P 1'
#
loop_
_entity.id
_entity.type
_entity.pdbx_description
1 polymer ?
#
loop_
_entity_poly.entity_id
_entity_poly.type
_entity_poly.pdbx_seq_one_letter_code
_entity_poly.pdbx_strand_id
1 'polypeptide(L)'
;MSSINNNFIKHLKLTNNLLPTLEIMKERRYDLYGDVKCRMCLEENEDDDHLIYCQQLRDKWLMVANNTIHKCDQMLKDLLSQEKHLQLNQEDTQRLILWNRNFFIHITCSNQELPIPFIHLMLRNFFPKERYRKLKSIVKSEKATLTITTLFLEIFINEFYRIIWQPRCNLVTEWEHTKGIKKKDLKKKIPANQRITYERTPTQQVEGNTYDLKGRRILKHNEQWSIALEKTRQYVNQFIREGNRVIWKAYNNIKTYKYRYSSFSFV
;
A
#
# COMPACT_ATOMS: atom_id res chain seq x y z
N MET A 1 24.18 13.34 8.18
CA MET A 1 24.18 12.29 7.13
C MET A 1 23.50 10.97 7.52
N SER A 2 23.19 10.69 8.80
CA SER A 2 22.55 9.41 9.21
C SER A 2 21.04 9.32 8.98
N SER A 3 20.30 10.43 8.91
CA SER A 3 18.83 10.39 8.77
C SER A 3 18.34 10.05 7.36
N ILE A 4 19.05 10.50 6.31
CA ILE A 4 18.68 10.26 4.90
C ILE A 4 18.71 8.77 4.59
N ASN A 5 19.76 8.06 5.03
CA ASN A 5 19.89 6.62 4.81
C ASN A 5 18.79 5.83 5.54
N ASN A 6 18.44 6.24 6.76
CA ASN A 6 17.38 5.58 7.54
C ASN A 6 16.00 5.74 6.88
N ASN A 7 15.67 6.93 6.35
CA ASN A 7 14.41 7.16 5.65
C ASN A 7 14.34 6.38 4.33
N PHE A 8 15.42 6.33 3.56
CA PHE A 8 15.48 5.53 2.34
C PHE A 8 15.27 4.04 2.62
N ILE A 9 15.98 3.49 3.62
CA ILE A 9 15.83 2.09 4.04
C ILE A 9 14.41 1.81 4.53
N LYS A 10 13.79 2.75 5.25
CA LYS A 10 12.40 2.67 5.72
C LYS A 10 11.43 2.50 4.54
N HIS A 11 11.51 3.39 3.54
CA HIS A 11 10.67 3.31 2.35
C HIS A 11 10.92 2.04 1.55
N LEU A 12 12.18 1.64 1.38
CA LEU A 12 12.52 0.42 0.65
C LEU A 12 11.96 -0.84 1.33
N LYS A 13 12.02 -0.91 2.66
CA LYS A 13 11.44 -2.04 3.40
C LYS A 13 9.92 -2.08 3.30
N LEU A 14 9.25 -0.93 3.41
CA LEU A 14 7.80 -0.81 3.30
C LEU A 14 7.28 -1.27 1.95
N THR A 15 7.83 -0.73 0.86
CA THR A 15 7.37 -1.04 -0.50
C THR A 15 7.55 -2.52 -0.87
N ASN A 16 8.51 -3.20 -0.24
CA ASN A 16 8.83 -4.60 -0.52
C ASN A 16 8.28 -5.61 0.52
N ASN A 17 7.43 -5.18 1.47
CA ASN A 17 6.95 -6.02 2.57
C ASN A 17 8.11 -6.69 3.36
N LEU A 18 9.17 -5.92 3.62
CA LEU A 18 10.37 -6.37 4.35
C LEU A 18 10.45 -5.77 5.75
N LEU A 19 9.32 -5.27 6.27
CA LEU A 19 9.24 -4.89 7.67
C LEU A 19 9.46 -6.13 8.53
N PRO A 20 10.28 -6.08 9.59
CA PRO A 20 10.52 -7.23 10.45
C PRO A 20 9.29 -7.57 11.32
N THR A 21 8.26 -8.12 10.68
CA THR A 21 7.11 -8.77 11.31
C THR A 21 7.58 -10.04 12.03
N LEU A 22 6.81 -10.52 13.01
CA LEU A 22 7.23 -11.73 13.76
C LEU A 22 7.42 -12.92 12.82
N GLU A 23 6.59 -13.03 11.79
CA GLU A 23 6.73 -14.07 10.79
C GLU A 23 8.06 -13.97 10.01
N ILE A 24 8.58 -12.76 9.71
CA ILE A 24 9.92 -12.60 9.07
C ILE A 24 11.02 -12.94 10.09
N MET A 25 10.78 -12.61 11.35
CA MET A 25 11.73 -12.88 12.43
C MET A 25 11.85 -14.39 12.69
N LYS A 26 10.75 -15.15 12.63
CA LYS A 26 10.70 -16.62 12.70
C LYS A 26 11.47 -17.28 11.57
N GLU A 27 11.28 -16.84 10.32
CA GLU A 27 12.05 -17.38 9.17
C GLU A 27 13.57 -17.25 9.36
N ARG A 28 14.01 -16.21 10.06
CA ARG A 28 15.42 -15.95 10.32
C ARG A 28 15.94 -16.71 11.54
N ARG A 29 15.14 -16.78 12.61
CA ARG A 29 15.54 -17.23 13.96
C ARG A 29 14.43 -17.96 14.71
N TYR A 30 13.88 -19.00 14.11
CA TYR A 30 12.84 -19.81 14.75
C TYR A 30 13.28 -20.41 16.09
N ASP A 31 14.58 -20.70 16.25
CA ASP A 31 15.20 -21.12 17.51
C ASP A 31 14.96 -20.12 18.67
N LEU A 32 14.83 -18.83 18.36
CA LEU A 32 14.58 -17.77 19.35
C LEU A 32 13.10 -17.41 19.45
N TYR A 33 12.41 -17.30 18.31
CA TYR A 33 11.04 -16.79 18.26
C TYR A 33 9.98 -17.88 18.43
N GLY A 34 10.27 -19.12 18.06
CA GLY A 34 9.32 -20.24 18.09
C GLY A 34 8.00 -19.88 17.40
N ASP A 35 6.90 -20.38 17.96
CA ASP A 35 5.55 -20.06 17.47
C ASP A 35 4.95 -18.80 18.12
N VAL A 36 5.76 -17.77 18.39
CA VAL A 36 5.28 -16.51 18.95
C VAL A 36 4.17 -15.89 18.09
N LYS A 37 3.02 -15.63 18.69
CA LYS A 37 1.89 -14.93 18.05
C LYS A 37 2.06 -13.43 18.12
N CYS A 38 1.26 -12.70 17.34
CA CYS A 38 1.18 -11.24 17.36
C CYS A 38 1.17 -10.71 18.79
N ARG A 39 2.04 -9.73 19.08
CA ARG A 39 2.12 -9.16 20.44
C ARG A 39 0.95 -8.26 20.81
N MET A 40 0.09 -7.94 19.85
CA MET A 40 -1.12 -7.14 20.06
C MET A 40 -2.32 -8.04 20.41
N CYS A 41 -2.67 -9.02 19.55
CA CYS A 41 -3.82 -9.90 19.81
C CYS A 41 -3.49 -11.22 20.51
N LEU A 42 -2.22 -11.65 20.52
CA LEU A 42 -1.75 -12.91 21.10
C LEU A 42 -2.31 -14.21 20.48
N GLU A 43 -3.14 -14.11 19.45
CA GLU A 43 -3.85 -15.24 18.84
C GLU A 43 -3.28 -15.60 17.46
N GLU A 44 -3.23 -14.63 16.55
CA GLU A 44 -2.85 -14.85 15.15
C GLU A 44 -1.34 -14.65 14.92
N ASN A 45 -0.82 -15.20 13.83
CA ASN A 45 0.53 -14.93 13.37
C ASN A 45 0.64 -13.49 12.85
N GLU A 46 1.72 -12.80 13.19
CA GLU A 46 1.92 -11.42 12.75
C GLU A 46 2.73 -11.35 11.45
N ASP A 47 2.01 -11.25 10.33
CA ASP A 47 2.53 -10.88 9.02
C ASP A 47 2.11 -9.45 8.62
N ASP A 48 2.46 -9.02 7.41
CA ASP A 48 2.15 -7.67 6.92
C ASP A 48 0.64 -7.42 6.76
N ASP A 49 -0.13 -8.46 6.48
CA ASP A 49 -1.58 -8.35 6.35
C ASP A 49 -2.21 -8.26 7.73
N HIS A 50 -1.85 -9.13 8.66
CA HIS A 50 -2.33 -9.11 10.03
C HIS A 50 -2.08 -7.76 10.72
N LEU A 51 -0.99 -7.05 10.43
CA LEU A 51 -0.79 -5.69 10.94
C LEU A 51 -1.89 -4.69 10.57
N ILE A 52 -2.61 -4.94 9.47
CA ILE A 52 -3.71 -4.10 9.00
C ILE A 52 -5.05 -4.59 9.54
N TYR A 53 -5.25 -5.91 9.60
CA TYR A 53 -6.51 -6.53 10.02
C TYR A 53 -6.60 -6.85 11.53
N CYS A 54 -5.49 -6.73 12.27
CA CYS A 54 -5.47 -7.01 13.71
C CYS A 54 -6.48 -6.11 14.43
N GLN A 55 -7.49 -6.72 15.05
CA GLN A 55 -8.57 -6.01 15.72
C GLN A 55 -8.04 -5.05 16.81
N GLN A 56 -6.98 -5.45 17.52
CA GLN A 56 -6.32 -4.64 18.55
C GLN A 56 -5.58 -3.41 17.99
N LEU A 57 -5.42 -3.31 16.68
CA LEU A 57 -4.85 -2.15 15.98
C LEU A 57 -5.92 -1.25 15.36
N ARG A 58 -7.21 -1.61 15.41
CA ARG A 58 -8.30 -0.87 14.75
C ARG A 58 -8.34 0.60 15.15
N ASP A 59 -8.37 0.88 16.45
CA ASP A 59 -8.43 2.27 16.95
C ASP A 59 -7.16 3.05 16.64
N LYS A 60 -6.01 2.37 16.63
CA LYS A 60 -4.73 2.98 16.22
C LYS A 60 -4.74 3.34 14.74
N TRP A 61 -5.33 2.50 13.88
CA TRP A 61 -5.51 2.81 12.46
C TRP A 61 -6.47 3.97 12.22
N LEU A 62 -7.55 4.06 12.99
CA LEU A 62 -8.44 5.24 12.97
C LEU A 62 -7.68 6.51 13.36
N MET A 63 -6.84 6.42 14.39
CA MET A 63 -6.00 7.55 14.81
C MET A 63 -4.98 7.95 13.72
N VAL A 64 -4.35 6.98 13.05
CA VAL A 64 -3.46 7.24 11.90
C VAL A 64 -4.21 7.98 10.78
N ALA A 65 -5.39 7.52 10.40
CA ALA A 65 -6.21 8.12 9.36
C ALA A 65 -6.62 9.56 9.70
N ASN A 66 -7.13 9.77 10.91
CA ASN A 66 -7.56 11.09 11.39
C ASN A 66 -6.40 12.09 11.48
N ASN A 67 -5.27 11.67 12.04
CA ASN A 67 -4.08 12.52 12.11
C ASN A 67 -3.52 12.85 10.72
N THR A 68 -3.57 11.90 9.79
CA THR A 68 -3.18 12.13 8.40
C THR A 68 -4.06 13.21 7.76
N ILE A 69 -5.39 13.10 7.88
CA ILE A 69 -6.32 14.13 7.37
C ILE A 69 -5.99 15.50 7.96
N HIS A 70 -5.84 15.58 9.28
CA HIS A 70 -5.59 16.85 9.96
C HIS A 70 -4.25 17.48 9.52
N LYS A 71 -3.18 16.69 9.45
CA LYS A 71 -1.87 17.18 9.01
C LYS A 71 -1.86 17.56 7.53
N CYS A 72 -2.55 16.80 6.69
CA CYS A 72 -2.75 17.15 5.29
C CYS A 72 -3.56 18.45 5.13
N ASP A 73 -4.54 18.71 6.00
CA ASP A 73 -5.31 19.95 5.96
C ASP A 73 -4.40 21.18 6.18
N GLN A 74 -3.47 21.08 7.15
CA GLN A 74 -2.47 22.12 7.39
C GLN A 74 -1.50 22.26 6.21
N MET A 75 -0.94 21.15 5.72
CA MET A 75 -0.04 21.15 4.56
C MET A 75 -0.71 21.76 3.30
N LEU A 76 -1.99 21.50 3.07
CA LEU A 76 -2.74 22.10 1.96
C LEU A 76 -2.94 23.60 2.15
N LYS A 77 -3.26 24.06 3.38
CA LYS A 77 -3.37 25.48 3.71
C LYS A 77 -2.04 26.22 3.48
N ASP A 78 -0.93 25.61 3.87
CA ASP A 78 0.41 26.18 3.66
C ASP A 78 0.73 26.32 2.17
N LEU A 79 0.44 25.28 1.37
CA LEU A 79 0.64 25.32 -0.08
C LEU A 79 -0.23 26.36 -0.78
N LEU A 80 -1.49 26.55 -0.34
CA LEU A 80 -2.40 27.56 -0.89
C LEU A 80 -2.00 28.98 -0.49
N SER A 81 -1.41 29.16 0.69
CA SER A 81 -0.93 30.46 1.17
C SER A 81 0.32 30.93 0.43
N GLN A 82 1.11 30.00 -0.13
CA GLN A 82 2.29 30.29 -0.93
C GLN A 82 1.90 30.33 -2.42
N GLU A 83 1.43 31.48 -2.91
CA GLU A 83 0.90 31.68 -4.29
C GLU A 83 1.81 31.18 -5.43
N LYS A 84 3.11 30.99 -5.17
CA LYS A 84 4.08 30.42 -6.12
C LYS A 84 3.94 28.91 -6.34
N HIS A 85 3.31 28.20 -5.40
CA HIS A 85 3.25 26.73 -5.38
C HIS A 85 1.91 26.17 -5.89
N LEU A 86 0.79 26.82 -5.56
CA LEU A 86 -0.54 26.39 -5.98
C LEU A 86 -1.51 27.57 -6.07
N GLN A 87 -2.07 27.82 -7.26
CA GLN A 87 -3.11 28.82 -7.46
C GLN A 87 -4.40 28.11 -7.86
N LEU A 88 -5.42 28.20 -7.01
CA LEU A 88 -6.74 27.64 -7.25
C LEU A 88 -7.79 28.73 -7.02
N ASN A 89 -8.89 28.67 -7.77
CA ASN A 89 -10.05 29.50 -7.47
C ASN A 89 -10.71 29.05 -6.15
N GLN A 90 -11.65 29.84 -5.65
CA GLN A 90 -12.33 29.58 -4.38
C GLN A 90 -13.08 28.24 -4.38
N GLU A 91 -13.72 27.87 -5.50
CA GLU A 91 -14.48 26.62 -5.63
C GLU A 91 -13.57 25.39 -5.58
N ASP A 92 -12.48 25.40 -6.35
CA ASP A 92 -11.49 24.31 -6.38
C ASP A 92 -10.77 24.18 -5.04
N THR A 93 -10.52 25.29 -4.35
CA THR A 93 -10.00 25.29 -2.97
C THR A 93 -10.94 24.56 -2.01
N GLN A 94 -12.24 24.86 -2.05
CA GLN A 94 -13.24 24.15 -1.23
C GLN A 94 -13.33 22.66 -1.59
N ARG A 95 -13.31 22.33 -2.89
CA ARG A 95 -13.31 20.94 -3.38
C ARG A 95 -12.08 20.17 -2.91
N LEU A 96 -10.91 20.82 -2.86
CA LEU A 96 -9.65 20.23 -2.38
C LEU A 96 -9.71 19.88 -0.90
N ILE A 97 -10.19 20.81 -0.07
CA ILE A 97 -10.36 20.59 1.38
C ILE A 97 -11.38 19.46 1.62
N LEU A 98 -12.51 19.48 0.90
CA LEU A 98 -13.52 18.42 1.00
C LEU A 98 -12.97 17.06 0.53
N TRP A 99 -12.14 17.04 -0.52
CA TRP A 99 -11.46 15.82 -0.98
C TRP A 99 -10.56 15.22 0.12
N ASN A 100 -9.80 16.06 0.83
CA ASN A 100 -8.92 15.62 1.92
C ASN A 100 -9.72 15.04 3.08
N ARG A 101 -10.75 15.76 3.55
CA ARG A 101 -11.64 15.29 4.63
C ARG A 101 -12.33 13.98 4.29
N ASN A 102 -12.70 13.81 3.02
CA ASN A 102 -13.38 12.60 2.54
C ASN A 102 -12.43 11.51 2.06
N PHE A 103 -11.11 11.66 2.23
CA PHE A 103 -10.13 10.69 1.76
C PHE A 103 -10.35 9.32 2.43
N PHE A 104 -10.56 9.36 3.75
CA PHE A 104 -10.81 8.20 4.60
C PHE A 104 -12.27 8.07 5.06
N ILE A 105 -13.25 8.66 4.38
CA ILE A 105 -14.65 8.67 4.88
C ILE A 105 -15.28 7.27 5.00
N HIS A 106 -14.88 6.33 4.14
CA HIS A 106 -15.29 4.92 4.26
C HIS A 106 -14.59 4.20 5.43
N ILE A 107 -13.68 4.87 6.13
CA ILE A 107 -12.94 4.36 7.31
C ILE A 107 -13.59 4.88 8.61
N THR A 108 -14.13 6.10 8.60
CA THR A 108 -14.52 6.83 9.82
C THR A 108 -16.01 6.68 10.20
N CYS A 109 -16.82 5.96 9.42
CA CYS A 109 -18.16 5.57 9.84
C CYS A 109 -18.07 4.36 10.77
N SER A 110 -18.69 4.48 11.95
CA SER A 110 -18.56 3.62 13.15
C SER A 110 -18.72 2.11 12.93
N ASN A 111 -19.26 1.68 11.78
CA ASN A 111 -19.70 0.31 11.52
C ASN A 111 -19.06 -0.36 10.30
N GLN A 112 -18.03 0.22 9.66
CA GLN A 112 -17.40 -0.41 8.50
C GLN A 112 -15.92 -0.71 8.74
N GLU A 113 -15.49 -1.86 8.21
CA GLU A 113 -14.08 -2.23 8.08
C GLU A 113 -13.33 -1.07 7.42
N LEU A 114 -12.07 -0.83 7.82
CA LEU A 114 -11.20 0.05 7.04
C LEU A 114 -11.32 -0.37 5.56
N PRO A 115 -11.30 0.53 4.55
CA PRO A 115 -10.95 0.18 3.19
C PRO A 115 -9.50 -0.26 3.22
N ILE A 116 -9.31 -1.48 3.70
CA ILE A 116 -8.07 -2.20 3.84
C ILE A 116 -7.31 -2.17 2.51
N PRO A 117 -7.96 -2.20 1.31
CA PRO A 117 -7.26 -2.00 0.05
C PRO A 117 -6.46 -0.70 -0.02
N PHE A 118 -6.93 0.41 0.56
CA PHE A 118 -6.20 1.68 0.53
C PHE A 118 -5.04 1.70 1.51
N ILE A 119 -5.23 1.18 2.73
CA ILE A 119 -4.14 1.07 3.72
C ILE A 119 -3.01 0.19 3.17
N HIS A 120 -3.34 -0.95 2.55
CA HIS A 120 -2.35 -1.80 1.86
C HIS A 120 -1.55 -1.04 0.80
N LEU A 121 -2.24 -0.31 -0.07
CA LEU A 121 -1.60 0.46 -1.13
C LEU A 121 -0.67 1.51 -0.52
N MET A 122 -1.16 2.28 0.44
CA MET A 122 -0.42 3.39 1.03
C MET A 122 0.79 2.93 1.84
N LEU A 123 0.69 1.83 2.58
CA LEU A 123 1.83 1.21 3.27
C LEU A 123 2.93 0.78 2.28
N ARG A 124 2.53 0.34 1.08
CA ARG A 124 3.47 0.02 0.00
C ARG A 124 3.95 1.23 -0.79
N ASN A 125 3.63 2.44 -0.33
CA ASN A 125 3.95 3.71 -0.96
C ASN A 125 3.25 3.93 -2.32
N PHE A 126 2.08 3.30 -2.51
CA PHE A 126 1.20 3.51 -3.67
C PHE A 126 0.01 4.39 -3.28
N PHE A 127 -0.29 5.38 -4.12
CA PHE A 127 -1.47 6.22 -3.94
C PHE A 127 -2.69 5.64 -4.68
N PRO A 128 -3.89 5.59 -4.07
CA PRO A 128 -5.08 5.06 -4.75
C PRO A 128 -5.42 5.83 -6.03
N LYS A 129 -5.52 5.12 -7.16
CA LYS A 129 -5.69 5.71 -8.51
C LYS A 129 -6.92 6.60 -8.63
N GLU A 130 -8.03 6.21 -8.02
CA GLU A 130 -9.29 6.97 -8.05
C GLU A 130 -9.15 8.29 -7.30
N ARG A 131 -8.48 8.27 -6.14
CA ARG A 131 -8.21 9.46 -5.34
C ARG A 131 -7.24 10.39 -6.07
N TYR A 132 -6.22 9.85 -6.72
CA TYR A 132 -5.30 10.60 -7.57
C TYR A 132 -6.03 11.32 -8.72
N ARG A 133 -6.90 10.61 -9.45
CA ARG A 133 -7.67 11.20 -10.57
C ARG A 133 -8.55 12.34 -10.10
N LYS A 134 -9.26 12.16 -8.98
CA LYS A 134 -10.09 13.21 -8.40
C LYS A 134 -9.25 14.42 -7.99
N LEU A 135 -8.11 14.20 -7.32
CA LEU A 135 -7.18 15.27 -6.97
C LEU A 135 -6.67 16.02 -8.21
N LYS A 136 -6.23 15.29 -9.25
CA LYS A 136 -5.74 15.87 -10.51
C LYS A 136 -6.80 16.75 -11.19
N SER A 137 -8.07 16.37 -11.12
CA SER A 137 -9.17 17.17 -11.68
C SER A 137 -9.43 18.49 -10.93
N ILE A 138 -9.14 18.52 -9.62
CA ILE A 138 -9.29 19.72 -8.77
C ILE A 138 -8.07 20.63 -8.95
N VAL A 139 -6.87 20.06 -8.81
CA VAL A 139 -5.60 20.79 -8.81
C VAL A 139 -5.20 21.28 -10.20
N LYS A 140 -5.66 20.58 -11.26
CA LYS A 140 -5.41 20.93 -12.68
C LYS A 140 -3.94 21.04 -13.09
N SER A 141 -3.03 20.63 -12.22
CA SER A 141 -1.59 20.62 -12.43
C SER A 141 -1.01 19.27 -12.03
N GLU A 142 -0.34 18.60 -12.97
CA GLU A 142 0.29 17.31 -12.72
C GLU A 142 1.40 17.41 -11.68
N LYS A 143 2.26 18.43 -11.80
CA LYS A 143 3.36 18.66 -10.87
C LYS A 143 2.84 18.87 -9.44
N ALA A 144 1.85 19.74 -9.26
CA ALA A 144 1.29 20.00 -7.94
C ALA A 144 0.52 18.78 -7.38
N THR A 145 -0.19 18.04 -8.24
CA THR A 145 -0.86 16.78 -7.84
C THR A 145 0.16 15.79 -7.31
N LEU A 146 1.27 15.57 -8.02
CA LEU A 146 2.34 14.68 -7.59
C LEU A 146 2.92 15.13 -6.24
N THR A 147 3.27 16.41 -6.11
CA THR A 147 3.77 16.98 -4.85
C THR A 147 2.81 16.73 -3.68
N ILE A 148 1.51 17.03 -3.85
CA ILE A 148 0.51 16.80 -2.80
C ILE A 148 0.42 15.30 -2.46
N THR A 149 0.40 14.40 -3.47
CA THR A 149 0.33 12.95 -3.19
C THR A 149 1.56 12.41 -2.49
N THR A 150 2.75 12.90 -2.82
CA THR A 150 4.00 12.52 -2.15
C THR A 150 4.00 12.96 -0.70
N LEU A 151 3.65 14.21 -0.43
CA LEU A 151 3.55 14.74 0.93
C LEU A 151 2.47 14.00 1.75
N PHE A 152 1.34 13.68 1.12
CA PHE A 152 0.28 12.91 1.76
C PHE A 152 0.76 11.52 2.19
N LEU A 153 1.44 10.78 1.30
CA LEU A 153 2.00 9.46 1.61
C LEU A 153 3.06 9.56 2.71
N GLU A 154 3.91 10.58 2.66
CA GLU A 154 4.92 10.81 3.69
C GLU A 154 4.29 11.05 5.07
N ILE A 155 3.28 11.91 5.14
CA ILE A 155 2.51 12.16 6.37
C ILE A 155 1.90 10.86 6.89
N PHE A 156 1.20 10.10 6.02
CA PHE A 156 0.58 8.83 6.38
C PHE A 156 1.60 7.81 6.92
N ILE A 157 2.72 7.62 6.21
CA ILE A 157 3.78 6.70 6.63
C ILE A 157 4.36 7.14 7.97
N ASN A 158 4.54 8.44 8.20
CA ASN A 158 5.05 8.94 9.47
C ASN A 158 4.07 8.69 10.62
N GLU A 159 2.78 8.87 10.40
CA GLU A 159 1.74 8.54 11.38
C GLU A 159 1.69 7.04 11.67
N PHE A 160 1.70 6.18 10.64
CA PHE A 160 1.79 4.73 10.80
C PHE A 160 2.99 4.33 11.68
N TYR A 161 4.16 4.90 11.40
CA TYR A 161 5.36 4.56 12.17
C TYR A 161 5.25 4.95 13.63
N ARG A 162 4.79 6.18 13.88
CA ARG A 162 4.68 6.74 15.21
C ARG A 162 3.64 6.01 16.06
N ILE A 163 2.49 5.69 15.48
CA ILE A 163 1.32 5.21 16.22
C ILE A 163 1.26 3.68 16.31
N ILE A 164 1.70 2.98 15.27
CA ILE A 164 1.55 1.53 15.17
C ILE A 164 2.92 0.85 15.22
N TRP A 165 3.79 1.18 14.27
CA TRP A 165 5.02 0.41 14.07
C TRP A 165 5.98 0.50 15.26
N GLN A 166 6.27 1.70 15.74
CA GLN A 166 7.22 1.91 16.84
C GLN A 166 6.71 1.34 18.17
N PRO A 167 5.44 1.58 18.58
CA PRO A 167 4.87 0.88 19.74
C PRO A 167 4.89 -0.64 19.60
N ARG A 168 4.59 -1.20 18.42
CA ARG A 168 4.72 -2.64 18.16
C ARG A 168 6.16 -3.12 18.34
N CYS A 169 7.15 -2.40 17.82
CA CYS A 169 8.57 -2.75 18.00
C CYS A 169 8.97 -2.78 19.47
N ASN A 170 8.48 -1.82 20.27
CA ASN A 170 8.75 -1.79 21.71
C ASN A 170 8.18 -3.04 22.41
N LEU A 171 6.94 -3.42 22.11
CA LEU A 171 6.32 -4.64 22.67
C LEU A 171 7.10 -5.91 22.33
N VAL A 172 7.62 -6.00 21.10
CA VAL A 172 8.46 -7.14 20.69
C VAL A 172 9.79 -7.12 21.44
N THR A 173 10.41 -5.95 21.60
CA THR A 173 11.67 -5.82 22.38
C THR A 173 11.46 -6.16 23.85
N GLU A 174 10.38 -5.71 24.48
CA GLU A 174 10.01 -6.08 25.85
C GLU A 174 9.82 -7.60 25.97
N TRP A 175 9.09 -8.20 25.04
CA TRP A 175 8.92 -9.65 24.99
C TRP A 175 10.26 -10.39 24.82
N GLU A 176 11.15 -9.93 23.93
CA GLU A 176 12.50 -10.48 23.77
C GLU A 176 13.29 -10.43 25.09
N HIS A 177 13.18 -9.33 25.83
CA HIS A 177 13.79 -9.20 27.16
C HIS A 177 13.21 -10.22 28.16
N THR A 178 11.89 -10.43 28.19
CA THR A 178 11.27 -11.45 29.06
C THR A 178 11.71 -12.88 28.72
N LYS A 179 12.07 -13.13 27.46
CA LYS A 179 12.61 -14.42 26.99
C LYS A 179 14.12 -14.53 27.11
N GLY A 180 14.79 -13.50 27.62
CA GLY A 180 16.25 -13.47 27.77
C GLY A 180 17.01 -13.40 26.44
N ILE A 181 16.34 -13.03 25.34
CA ILE A 181 16.95 -12.88 24.01
C ILE A 181 17.80 -11.61 24.01
N LYS A 182 19.10 -11.74 23.77
CA LYS A 182 20.04 -10.61 23.72
C LYS A 182 20.37 -10.26 22.28
N LYS A 183 20.76 -9.00 22.04
CA LYS A 183 21.21 -8.53 20.70
C LYS A 183 22.36 -9.37 20.11
N LYS A 184 23.23 -9.94 20.96
CA LYS A 184 24.30 -10.85 20.54
C LYS A 184 23.76 -12.15 19.97
N ASP A 185 22.64 -12.62 20.49
CA ASP A 185 22.01 -13.85 20.06
C ASP A 185 21.49 -13.64 18.64
N LEU A 186 20.79 -12.54 18.36
CA LEU A 186 20.28 -12.17 17.03
C LEU A 186 21.37 -12.11 15.93
N LYS A 187 22.60 -11.73 16.30
CA LYS A 187 23.75 -11.62 15.36
C LYS A 187 24.52 -12.93 15.18
N LYS A 188 24.29 -13.93 16.04
CA LYS A 188 25.01 -15.20 16.00
C LYS A 188 24.68 -15.95 14.70
N LYS A 189 25.70 -16.30 13.91
CA LYS A 189 25.55 -17.21 12.77
C LYS A 189 25.22 -18.61 13.29
N ILE A 190 24.14 -19.19 12.78
CA ILE A 190 23.77 -20.58 13.08
C ILE A 190 24.47 -21.48 12.04
N PRO A 191 25.24 -22.49 12.47
CA PRO A 191 25.72 -23.55 11.60
C PRO A 191 24.57 -24.21 10.82
N ALA A 192 24.78 -24.57 9.54
CA ALA A 192 23.69 -25.08 8.69
C ALA A 192 22.97 -26.30 9.28
N ASN A 193 23.69 -27.16 10.02
CA ASN A 193 23.16 -28.35 10.69
C ASN A 193 22.29 -28.04 11.93
N GLN A 194 22.36 -26.84 12.49
CA GLN A 194 21.58 -26.40 13.66
C GLN A 194 20.41 -25.49 13.26
N ARG A 195 20.24 -25.22 11.96
CA ARG A 195 19.18 -24.34 11.48
C ARG A 195 17.84 -25.06 11.55
N ILE A 196 16.93 -24.57 12.38
CA ILE A 196 15.54 -24.99 12.36
C ILE A 196 14.86 -24.27 11.20
N THR A 197 14.46 -25.03 10.18
CA THR A 197 13.71 -24.48 9.05
C THR A 197 12.28 -24.19 9.50
N TYR A 198 11.95 -22.90 9.55
CA TYR A 198 10.56 -22.46 9.62
C TYR A 198 10.13 -22.04 8.23
N GLU A 199 9.26 -22.84 7.63
CA GLU A 199 8.48 -22.42 6.48
C GLU A 199 7.15 -21.93 7.01
N ARG A 200 6.85 -20.64 6.80
CA ARG A 200 5.48 -20.15 6.97
C ARG A 200 4.60 -21.07 6.16
N THR A 201 3.57 -21.67 6.74
CA THR A 201 2.54 -22.36 5.96
C THR A 201 1.80 -21.27 5.19
N PRO A 202 2.14 -21.02 3.90
CA PRO A 202 1.54 -19.91 3.17
C PRO A 202 0.13 -20.29 2.73
N THR A 203 -0.25 -21.55 2.99
CA THR A 203 -1.32 -22.23 2.32
C THR A 203 -2.06 -23.23 3.18
N GLN A 204 -3.36 -23.31 2.93
CA GLN A 204 -4.25 -24.34 3.46
C GLN A 204 -4.52 -25.36 2.34
N GLN A 205 -4.35 -26.65 2.64
CA GLN A 205 -4.79 -27.72 1.76
C GLN A 205 -6.26 -28.02 2.07
N VAL A 206 -7.15 -27.80 1.11
CA VAL A 206 -8.57 -28.14 1.22
C VAL A 206 -8.95 -28.94 -0.02
N GLU A 207 -9.43 -30.17 0.17
CA GLU A 207 -9.93 -31.04 -0.92
C GLU A 207 -8.95 -31.19 -2.11
N GLY A 208 -7.65 -31.30 -1.83
CA GLY A 208 -6.60 -31.46 -2.87
C GLY A 208 -6.20 -30.19 -3.61
N ASN A 209 -6.75 -29.04 -3.21
CA ASN A 209 -6.38 -27.71 -3.69
C ASN A 209 -5.58 -26.95 -2.64
N THR A 210 -4.56 -26.24 -3.11
CA THR A 210 -3.74 -25.35 -2.29
C THR A 210 -4.36 -23.95 -2.30
N TYR A 211 -4.71 -23.41 -1.14
CA TYR A 211 -5.22 -22.03 -0.99
C TYR A 211 -4.19 -21.21 -0.25
N ASP A 212 -4.08 -19.91 -0.51
CA ASP A 212 -3.34 -19.03 0.38
C ASP A 212 -4.13 -18.71 1.66
N LEU A 213 -3.51 -18.04 2.63
CA LEU A 213 -4.17 -17.60 3.87
C LEU A 213 -5.37 -16.65 3.65
N LYS A 214 -5.58 -16.15 2.42
CA LYS A 214 -6.73 -15.31 2.04
C LYS A 214 -7.83 -16.11 1.34
N GLY A 215 -7.74 -17.43 1.33
CA GLY A 215 -8.69 -18.31 0.66
C GLY A 215 -8.62 -18.25 -0.88
N ARG A 216 -7.55 -17.68 -1.46
CA ARG A 216 -7.35 -17.65 -2.91
C ARG A 216 -6.65 -18.94 -3.33
N ARG A 217 -7.21 -19.64 -4.30
CA ARG A 217 -6.60 -20.87 -4.81
C ARG A 217 -5.25 -20.55 -5.46
N ILE A 218 -4.19 -21.14 -4.93
CA ILE A 218 -2.88 -21.15 -5.57
C ILE A 218 -2.91 -22.21 -6.66
N LEU A 219 -2.90 -21.72 -7.89
CA LEU A 219 -2.86 -22.56 -9.08
C LEU A 219 -1.54 -23.32 -9.16
N LYS A 220 -1.62 -24.60 -9.48
CA LYS A 220 -0.46 -25.43 -9.81
C LYS A 220 0.22 -24.90 -11.09
N HIS A 221 1.49 -25.22 -11.26
CA HIS A 221 2.29 -24.74 -12.40
C HIS A 221 1.60 -25.02 -13.75
N ASN A 222 1.05 -26.21 -13.96
CA ASN A 222 0.31 -26.57 -15.16
C ASN A 222 -0.94 -25.70 -15.38
N GLU A 223 -1.72 -25.42 -14.33
CA GLU A 223 -2.89 -24.55 -14.42
C GLU A 223 -2.52 -23.11 -14.74
N GLN A 224 -1.44 -22.59 -14.13
CA GLN A 224 -0.91 -21.27 -14.44
C GLN A 224 -0.49 -21.18 -15.92
N TRP A 225 0.19 -22.20 -16.42
CA TRP A 225 0.57 -22.31 -17.84
C TRP A 225 -0.64 -22.35 -18.76
N SER A 226 -1.66 -23.14 -18.45
CA SER A 226 -2.89 -23.20 -19.25
C SER A 226 -3.60 -21.85 -19.33
N ILE A 227 -3.71 -21.13 -18.21
CA ILE A 227 -4.33 -19.79 -18.19
C ILE A 227 -3.48 -18.76 -18.94
N ALA A 228 -2.16 -18.77 -18.75
CA ALA A 228 -1.25 -17.87 -19.46
C ALA A 228 -1.30 -18.12 -20.97
N LEU A 229 -1.31 -19.38 -21.39
CA LEU A 229 -1.42 -19.78 -22.79
C LEU A 229 -2.75 -19.32 -23.40
N GLU A 230 -3.86 -19.50 -22.67
CA GLU A 230 -5.18 -19.07 -23.12
C GLU A 230 -5.26 -17.54 -23.26
N LYS A 231 -4.79 -16.79 -22.26
CA LYS A 231 -4.71 -15.32 -22.35
C LYS A 231 -3.83 -14.85 -23.51
N THR A 232 -2.71 -15.53 -23.73
CA THR A 232 -1.81 -15.24 -24.86
C THR A 232 -2.49 -15.53 -26.18
N ARG A 233 -3.19 -16.65 -26.31
CA ARG A 233 -3.97 -17.01 -27.50
C ARG A 233 -5.08 -15.99 -27.76
N GLN A 234 -5.80 -15.56 -26.74
CA GLN A 234 -6.81 -14.50 -26.84
C GLN A 234 -6.19 -13.19 -27.31
N TYR A 235 -5.08 -12.78 -26.72
CA TYR A 235 -4.35 -11.58 -27.13
C TYR A 235 -3.86 -11.66 -28.58
N VAL A 236 -3.26 -12.79 -28.97
CA VAL A 236 -2.80 -13.01 -30.35
C VAL A 236 -3.97 -13.02 -31.32
N ASN A 237 -5.07 -13.67 -30.99
CA ASN A 237 -6.28 -13.68 -31.81
C ASN A 237 -6.89 -12.28 -31.95
N GLN A 238 -6.91 -11.50 -30.86
CA GLN A 238 -7.32 -10.10 -30.89
C GLN A 238 -6.38 -9.28 -31.79
N PHE A 239 -5.08 -9.46 -31.65
CA PHE A 239 -4.07 -8.81 -32.47
C PHE A 239 -4.22 -9.14 -33.95
N ILE A 240 -4.50 -10.40 -34.30
CA ILE A 240 -4.73 -10.84 -35.68
C ILE A 240 -6.01 -10.20 -36.24
N ARG A 241 -7.10 -10.20 -35.47
CA ARG A 241 -8.40 -9.69 -35.91
C ARG A 241 -8.44 -8.16 -36.02
N GLU A 242 -7.86 -7.46 -35.05
CA GLU A 242 -8.00 -6.01 -34.88
C GLU A 242 -6.74 -5.24 -35.27
N GLY A 243 -5.64 -5.96 -35.55
CA GLY A 243 -4.30 -5.38 -35.72
C GLY A 243 -3.72 -4.87 -34.39
N ASN A 244 -2.48 -4.38 -34.44
CA ASN A 244 -1.87 -3.70 -33.30
C ASN A 244 -2.52 -2.32 -33.10
N ARG A 245 -3.53 -2.20 -32.24
CA ARG A 245 -4.02 -0.89 -31.78
C ARG A 245 -3.04 -0.29 -30.80
N VAL A 246 -1.92 0.20 -31.32
CA VAL A 246 -0.97 0.97 -30.51
C VAL A 246 -1.65 2.24 -30.03
N ILE A 247 -1.70 2.43 -28.71
CA ILE A 247 -2.46 3.49 -28.01
C ILE A 247 -2.16 4.89 -28.57
N TRP A 248 -0.96 5.14 -29.11
CA TRP A 248 -0.63 6.43 -29.72
C TRP A 248 -1.33 6.67 -31.08
N LYS A 249 -1.64 5.62 -31.86
CA LYS A 249 -2.39 5.76 -33.12
C LYS A 249 -3.85 6.15 -32.86
N ALA A 250 -4.44 5.70 -31.75
CA ALA A 250 -5.77 6.13 -31.32
C ALA A 250 -5.81 7.63 -30.97
N TYR A 251 -4.71 8.17 -30.42
CA TYR A 251 -4.59 9.60 -30.11
C TYR A 251 -4.54 10.50 -31.36
N ASN A 252 -3.92 10.04 -32.45
CA ASN A 252 -3.86 10.80 -33.70
C ASN A 252 -5.20 10.83 -34.44
N ASN A 253 -6.00 9.76 -34.36
CA ASN A 253 -7.35 9.76 -34.94
C ASN A 253 -8.32 10.68 -34.20
N ILE A 254 -8.17 10.86 -32.88
CA ILE A 254 -9.01 11.81 -32.12
C ILE A 254 -8.72 13.27 -32.55
N LYS A 255 -7.50 13.60 -32.98
CA LYS A 255 -7.19 14.92 -33.53
C LYS A 255 -7.77 15.13 -34.93
N THR A 256 -7.82 14.10 -35.78
CA THR A 256 -8.40 14.24 -37.14
C THR A 256 -9.93 14.34 -37.12
N TYR A 257 -10.62 13.74 -36.15
CA TYR A 257 -12.07 13.95 -35.97
C TYR A 257 -12.44 15.33 -35.40
N LYS A 258 -11.52 16.03 -34.71
CA LYS A 258 -11.78 17.37 -34.15
C LYS A 258 -11.75 18.50 -35.20
N TYR A 259 -11.17 18.26 -36.38
CA TYR A 259 -11.10 19.25 -37.47
C TYR A 259 -12.07 18.97 -38.64
N ARG A 260 -12.93 17.95 -38.55
CA ARG A 260 -13.87 17.58 -39.63
C ARG A 260 -15.35 17.93 -39.35
N TYR A 261 -15.66 18.58 -38.23
CA TYR A 261 -17.01 19.06 -37.89
C TYR A 261 -17.03 20.50 -37.37
N SER A 262 -16.29 21.40 -38.03
CA SER A 262 -16.43 22.85 -37.85
C SER A 262 -16.66 23.51 -39.21
N SER A 263 -17.73 23.12 -39.87
CA SER A 263 -18.28 23.83 -41.03
C SER A 263 -19.72 23.36 -41.27
N PHE A 264 -20.63 23.84 -40.43
CA PHE A 264 -22.02 24.01 -40.83
C PHE A 264 -22.46 25.42 -40.47
N SER A 265 -22.70 26.15 -41.55
CA SER A 265 -23.18 27.50 -41.71
C SER A 265 -24.55 27.72 -41.06
N PHE A 266 -24.69 28.88 -40.43
CA PHE A 266 -25.97 29.50 -40.13
C PHE A 266 -26.72 29.81 -41.45
N VAL A 267 -28.00 29.43 -41.48
CA VAL A 267 -29.06 30.24 -42.10
C VAL A 267 -29.94 30.71 -40.95
#